data_AF-A0AA42ZN41-F1
#
_entry.id   AF-A0AA42ZN41-F1
#
_cell.length_a   1.000
_cell.length_b   1.000
_cell.length_c   1.000
_cell.angle_alpha   90.00
_cell.angle_beta   90.00
_cell.angle_gamma   90.00
#
_symmetry.space_group_name_H-M   'P 1'
#
loop_
_entity.id
_entity.type
_entity.pdbx_description
1 polymer ?
#
loop_
_entity_poly.entity_id
_entity_poly.type
_entity_poly.pdbx_seq_one_letter_code
_entity_poly.pdbx_strand_id
1 'polypeptide(L)'
;MYDGSQGNAMTEIALALAMGFFSLLVLAMVSMGAGRGKETSATAAILAPPAAKATDQGTTGVEPQDIILIYFDGGFLDTELRAVEPDSFDGARRIVLAFAPDVPLAEAMTARSRVSAEHLVVSTLNDAWLSTLADLRSQKGSKP
;
A
#
# COMPACT_ATOMS: atom_id res chain seq x y z
N MET A 1 24.85 -44.98 42.24
CA MET A 1 24.45 -43.58 42.42
C MET A 1 24.68 -42.91 41.06
N TYR A 2 23.66 -42.82 40.21
CA TYR A 2 23.79 -42.23 38.86
C TYR A 2 23.41 -40.74 38.91
N ASP A 3 24.26 -39.94 38.29
CA ASP A 3 24.38 -38.49 38.34
C ASP A 3 23.13 -37.72 37.92
N GLY A 4 22.57 -36.93 38.85
CA GLY A 4 21.68 -35.81 38.51
C GLY A 4 22.39 -34.69 37.70
N SER A 5 23.73 -34.72 37.65
CA SER A 5 24.54 -33.76 36.89
C SER A 5 24.46 -33.96 35.37
N GLN A 6 24.42 -35.21 34.88
CA GLN A 6 24.31 -35.51 33.44
C GLN A 6 22.96 -35.10 32.85
N GLY A 7 21.87 -35.26 33.62
CA GLY A 7 20.53 -34.83 33.21
C GLY A 7 20.45 -33.32 33.00
N ASN A 8 21.01 -32.55 33.94
CA ASN A 8 21.06 -31.09 33.87
C ASN A 8 21.94 -30.57 32.73
N ALA A 9 23.08 -31.23 32.48
CA ALA A 9 23.96 -30.87 31.36
C ALA A 9 23.26 -31.05 30.00
N MET A 10 22.46 -32.11 29.85
CA MET A 10 21.71 -32.36 28.62
C MET A 10 20.62 -31.31 28.38
N THR A 11 19.90 -30.90 29.43
CA THR A 11 18.90 -29.83 29.34
C THR A 11 19.51 -28.45 29.12
N GLU A 12 20.66 -28.17 29.73
CA GLU A 12 21.37 -26.90 29.56
C GLU A 12 21.92 -26.74 28.13
N ILE A 13 22.45 -27.83 27.55
CA ILE A 13 22.85 -27.88 26.13
C ILE A 13 21.63 -27.67 25.22
N ALA A 14 20.49 -28.30 25.52
CA ALA A 14 19.26 -28.12 24.74
C ALA A 14 18.75 -26.67 24.78
N LEU A 15 18.81 -26.02 25.96
CA LEU A 15 18.41 -24.63 26.13
C LEU A 15 19.36 -23.69 25.36
N ALA A 16 20.67 -23.88 25.47
CA ALA A 16 21.67 -23.09 24.75
C ALA A 16 21.52 -23.25 23.22
N LEU A 17 21.29 -24.48 22.73
CA LEU A 17 21.01 -24.72 21.32
C LEU A 17 19.70 -24.06 20.87
N ALA A 18 18.64 -24.10 21.68
CA ALA A 18 17.38 -23.43 21.37
C ALA A 18 17.55 -21.90 21.24
N MET A 19 18.32 -21.27 22.12
CA MET A 19 18.64 -19.84 22.02
C MET A 19 19.46 -19.52 20.76
N GLY A 20 20.41 -20.38 20.40
CA GLY A 20 21.20 -20.25 19.17
C GLY A 20 20.34 -20.37 17.90
N PHE A 21 19.53 -21.42 17.79
CA PHE A 21 18.65 -21.63 16.64
C PHE A 21 17.56 -20.56 16.53
N PHE A 22 17.01 -20.10 17.65
CA PHE A 22 16.05 -18.99 17.65
C PHE A 22 16.68 -17.70 17.10
N SER A 23 17.92 -17.41 17.50
CA SER A 23 18.65 -16.23 17.02
C SER A 23 18.95 -16.31 15.52
N LEU A 24 19.31 -17.50 15.00
CA LEU A 24 19.50 -17.73 13.57
C LEU A 24 18.20 -17.54 12.77
N LEU A 25 17.05 -17.97 13.32
CA LEU A 25 15.74 -17.78 12.70
C LEU A 25 15.37 -16.29 12.63
N VAL A 26 15.55 -15.54 13.72
CA VAL A 26 15.31 -14.09 13.75
C VAL A 26 16.25 -13.36 12.78
N LEU A 27 17.55 -13.70 12.78
CA LEU A 27 18.52 -13.12 11.85
C LEU A 27 18.16 -13.43 10.40
N ALA A 28 17.70 -14.64 10.08
CA ALA A 28 17.25 -15.00 8.73
C ALA A 28 16.03 -14.19 8.30
N MET A 29 15.05 -13.99 9.19
CA MET A 29 13.87 -13.16 8.92
C MET A 29 14.25 -11.70 8.65
N VAL A 30 15.20 -11.15 9.43
CA VAL A 30 15.74 -9.79 9.22
C VAL A 30 16.59 -9.72 7.94
N SER A 31 17.41 -10.73 7.67
CA SER A 31 18.33 -10.78 6.52
C SER A 31 17.62 -10.93 5.19
N MET A 32 16.47 -11.61 5.15
CA MET A 32 15.62 -11.67 3.95
C MET A 32 14.80 -10.39 3.74
N GLY A 33 14.87 -9.42 4.65
CA GLY A 33 14.24 -8.12 4.47
C GLY A 33 12.72 -8.18 4.49
N ALA A 34 12.12 -9.01 5.37
CA ALA A 34 10.67 -9.09 5.58
C ALA A 34 10.00 -7.78 6.10
N GLY A 35 10.74 -6.66 6.10
CA GLY A 35 10.25 -5.32 6.40
C GLY A 35 10.63 -4.26 5.35
N ARG A 36 11.26 -4.62 4.22
CA ARG A 36 11.31 -3.72 3.07
C ARG A 36 9.98 -3.88 2.35
N GLY A 37 8.98 -3.14 2.84
CA GLY A 37 7.78 -2.87 2.07
C GLY A 37 8.22 -2.58 0.65
N LYS A 38 7.80 -3.44 -0.26
CA LYS A 38 8.07 -3.28 -1.68
C LYS A 38 7.45 -1.94 -2.02
N GLU A 39 8.28 -0.91 -2.17
CA GLU A 39 7.89 0.31 -2.85
C GLU A 39 7.56 -0.12 -4.27
N THR A 40 6.33 -0.60 -4.43
CA THR A 40 5.72 -0.90 -5.71
C THR A 40 5.37 0.47 -6.24
N SER A 41 6.35 1.02 -6.94
CA SER A 41 6.19 2.23 -7.69
C SER A 41 5.08 2.00 -8.72
N ALA A 42 3.95 2.67 -8.52
CA ALA A 42 2.87 2.66 -9.48
C ALA A 42 3.36 3.33 -10.77
N THR A 43 3.22 2.63 -11.90
CA THR A 43 3.55 3.19 -13.21
C THR A 43 2.45 4.20 -13.56
N ALA A 44 2.73 5.49 -13.30
CA ALA A 44 1.85 6.58 -13.68
C ALA A 44 1.96 6.80 -15.19
N ALA A 45 0.92 6.46 -15.94
CA ALA A 45 0.79 6.88 -17.32
C ALA A 45 0.35 8.35 -17.34
N ILE A 46 1.32 9.27 -17.48
CA ILE A 46 1.04 10.70 -17.69
C ILE A 46 0.48 10.87 -19.10
N LEU A 47 -0.84 11.03 -19.21
CA LEU A 47 -1.47 11.54 -20.43
C LEU A 47 -1.46 13.08 -20.36
N ALA A 48 -0.32 13.69 -20.70
CA ALA A 48 -0.19 15.13 -20.91
C ALA A 48 0.41 15.42 -22.31
N PRO A 49 0.06 16.54 -22.97
CA PRO A 49 0.66 16.94 -24.23
C PRO A 49 2.16 17.25 -24.06
N PRO A 50 2.98 17.09 -25.10
CA PRO A 50 4.42 17.00 -24.95
C PRO A 50 5.05 18.39 -24.78
N ALA A 51 5.77 18.61 -23.69
CA ALA A 51 6.93 19.51 -23.69
C ALA A 51 7.82 19.33 -22.45
N ALA A 52 9.11 19.18 -22.73
CA ALA A 52 10.28 19.34 -21.87
C ALA A 52 10.63 18.20 -20.89
N LYS A 53 11.61 17.41 -21.35
CA LYS A 53 12.61 16.63 -20.61
C LYS A 53 12.14 15.33 -19.96
N ALA A 54 12.10 14.30 -20.80
CA ALA A 54 12.32 12.92 -20.39
C ALA A 54 13.74 12.77 -19.82
N THR A 55 13.85 12.64 -18.51
CA THR A 55 14.96 11.95 -17.86
C THR A 55 14.33 11.05 -16.79
N ASP A 56 14.54 9.76 -16.96
CA ASP A 56 14.16 8.64 -16.10
C ASP A 56 12.68 8.38 -15.82
N GLN A 57 12.32 7.13 -16.12
CA GLN A 57 11.09 6.38 -15.84
C GLN A 57 10.14 7.08 -14.85
N GLY A 58 9.00 7.53 -15.39
CA GLY A 58 7.94 8.27 -14.71
C GLY A 58 7.34 7.52 -13.52
N THR A 59 7.99 7.67 -12.38
CA THR A 59 7.42 7.43 -11.07
C THR A 59 7.25 8.80 -10.45
N THR A 60 6.13 9.48 -10.72
CA THR A 60 5.75 10.65 -9.92
C THR A 60 5.40 10.12 -8.53
N GLY A 61 6.42 10.03 -7.67
CA GLY A 61 6.24 9.70 -6.26
C GLY A 61 5.21 10.65 -5.67
N VAL A 62 4.33 10.10 -4.84
CA VAL A 62 3.36 10.90 -4.10
C VAL A 62 4.16 11.87 -3.24
N GLU A 63 3.95 13.17 -3.47
CA GLU A 63 4.56 14.21 -2.64
C GLU A 63 3.74 14.34 -1.35
N PRO A 64 4.34 14.74 -0.22
CA PRO A 64 3.63 14.93 1.04
C PRO A 64 2.46 15.94 0.98
N GLN A 65 2.42 16.76 -0.07
CA GLN A 65 1.38 17.77 -0.30
C GLN A 65 0.27 17.28 -1.26
N ASP A 66 0.43 16.09 -1.83
CA ASP A 66 -0.56 15.50 -2.74
C ASP A 66 -1.80 15.06 -1.98
N ILE A 67 -2.96 15.29 -2.60
CA ILE A 67 -4.22 14.74 -2.12
C ILE A 67 -4.45 13.42 -2.83
N ILE A 68 -4.39 12.32 -2.10
CA ILE A 68 -4.76 11.00 -2.64
C ILE A 68 -6.26 10.85 -2.52
N LEU A 69 -6.89 10.58 -3.67
CA LEU A 69 -8.31 10.31 -3.81
C LEU A 69 -8.49 8.92 -4.38
N ILE A 70 -9.19 8.04 -3.67
CA ILE A 70 -9.42 6.66 -4.07
C ILE A 70 -10.86 6.54 -4.57
N TYR A 71 -11.06 6.10 -5.82
CA TYR A 71 -12.39 5.82 -6.33
C TYR A 71 -12.74 4.34 -6.10
N PHE A 72 -13.81 4.07 -5.35
CA PHE A 72 -14.25 2.71 -5.01
C PHE A 72 -15.77 2.64 -4.85
N ASP A 73 -16.40 1.64 -5.48
CA ASP A 73 -17.84 1.34 -5.38
C ASP A 73 -18.76 2.55 -5.68
N GLY A 74 -18.36 3.40 -6.65
CA GLY A 74 -19.10 4.60 -7.03
C GLY A 74 -18.89 5.83 -6.14
N GLY A 75 -18.10 5.69 -5.06
CA GLY A 75 -17.74 6.76 -4.14
C GLY A 75 -16.27 7.15 -4.21
N PHE A 76 -15.94 8.25 -3.53
CA PHE A 76 -14.57 8.72 -3.36
C PHE A 76 -14.17 8.62 -1.90
N LEU A 77 -12.95 8.15 -1.67
CA LEU A 77 -12.37 7.91 -0.35
C LEU A 77 -11.04 8.65 -0.23
N ASP A 78 -10.72 9.12 0.98
CA ASP A 78 -9.38 9.60 1.32
C ASP A 78 -8.44 8.43 1.73
N THR A 79 -7.21 8.75 2.09
CA THR A 79 -6.22 7.79 2.61
C THR A 79 -6.63 7.12 3.92
N GLU A 80 -7.58 7.71 4.65
CA GLU A 80 -8.15 7.17 5.88
C GLU A 80 -9.43 6.36 5.61
N LEU A 81 -9.73 6.07 4.34
CA LEU A 81 -10.93 5.36 3.89
C LEU A 81 -12.25 6.07 4.28
N ARG A 82 -12.20 7.39 4.47
CA ARG A 82 -13.38 8.22 4.72
C ARG A 82 -13.94 8.70 3.40
N ALA A 83 -15.26 8.70 3.29
CA ALA A 83 -15.95 9.28 2.16
C ALA A 83 -15.61 10.77 2.07
N VAL A 84 -15.13 11.22 0.91
CA VAL A 84 -14.78 12.61 0.65
C VAL A 84 -15.45 13.08 -0.64
N GLU A 85 -15.89 14.32 -0.67
CA GLU A 85 -16.47 14.91 -1.88
C GLU A 85 -15.37 15.53 -2.75
N PRO A 86 -15.31 15.19 -4.05
CA PRO A 86 -14.24 15.62 -4.94
C PRO A 86 -14.24 17.12 -5.28
N ASP A 87 -15.35 17.82 -5.00
CA ASP A 87 -15.49 19.27 -5.24
C ASP A 87 -14.93 20.12 -4.07
N SER A 88 -14.51 19.49 -2.98
CA SER A 88 -14.03 20.19 -1.78
C SER A 88 -12.55 20.61 -1.84
N PHE A 89 -11.84 20.26 -2.92
CA PHE A 89 -10.40 20.48 -3.02
C PHE A 89 -10.07 21.84 -3.63
N ASP A 90 -9.28 22.63 -2.90
CA ASP A 90 -8.58 23.80 -3.42
C ASP A 90 -7.65 23.36 -4.57
N GLY A 91 -7.92 23.86 -5.78
CA GLY A 91 -7.22 23.54 -7.02
C GLY A 91 -5.72 23.84 -7.04
N ALA A 92 -5.16 24.45 -5.99
CA ALA A 92 -3.73 24.68 -5.84
C ALA A 92 -2.90 23.41 -5.62
N ARG A 93 -3.51 22.30 -5.16
CA ARG A 93 -2.79 21.05 -4.86
C ARG A 93 -2.98 19.99 -5.93
N ARG A 94 -1.92 19.22 -6.19
CA ARG A 94 -1.96 18.05 -7.08
C ARG A 94 -2.83 16.97 -6.45
N ILE A 95 -3.76 16.44 -7.24
CA ILE A 95 -4.67 15.36 -6.82
C ILE A 95 -4.26 14.08 -7.53
N VAL A 96 -4.05 13.02 -6.77
CA VAL A 96 -3.77 11.67 -7.28
C VAL A 96 -5.04 10.85 -7.17
N LEU A 97 -5.72 10.65 -8.29
CA LEU A 97 -6.91 9.82 -8.38
C LEU A 97 -6.52 8.37 -8.68
N ALA A 98 -6.72 7.51 -7.69
CA ALA A 98 -6.37 6.10 -7.76
C ALA A 98 -7.59 5.23 -8.07
N PHE A 99 -7.43 4.30 -9.01
CA PHE A 99 -8.45 3.32 -9.43
C PHE A 99 -7.98 1.90 -9.20
N ALA A 100 -8.91 0.97 -8.97
CA ALA A 100 -8.60 -0.44 -9.05
C ALA A 100 -8.23 -0.81 -10.51
N PRO A 101 -7.28 -1.74 -10.72
CA PRO A 101 -6.75 -2.06 -12.05
C PRO A 101 -7.77 -2.73 -12.98
N ASP A 102 -8.87 -3.23 -12.43
CA ASP A 102 -9.99 -3.87 -13.12
C ASP A 102 -11.15 -2.92 -13.45
N VAL A 103 -11.07 -1.64 -13.04
CA VAL A 103 -12.11 -0.64 -13.32
C VAL A 103 -12.23 -0.39 -14.83
N PRO A 104 -13.44 -0.46 -15.41
CA PRO A 104 -13.66 -0.11 -16.80
C PRO A 104 -13.23 1.32 -17.11
N LEU A 105 -12.50 1.55 -18.21
CA LEU A 105 -12.03 2.88 -18.59
C LEU A 105 -13.15 3.93 -18.67
N ALA A 106 -14.34 3.53 -19.16
CA ALA A 106 -15.50 4.43 -19.22
C ALA A 106 -15.94 4.91 -17.82
N GLU A 107 -15.87 4.03 -16.83
CA GLU A 107 -16.15 4.37 -15.44
C GLU A 107 -15.07 5.28 -14.86
N ALA A 108 -13.79 4.96 -15.10
CA ALA A 108 -12.68 5.80 -14.68
C ALA A 108 -12.78 7.23 -15.25
N MET A 109 -13.20 7.38 -16.50
CA MET A 109 -13.43 8.70 -17.12
C MET A 109 -14.62 9.45 -16.51
N THR A 110 -15.67 8.72 -16.14
CA THR A 110 -16.83 9.29 -15.46
C THR A 110 -16.44 9.80 -14.08
N ALA A 111 -15.71 8.99 -13.31
CA ALA A 111 -15.17 9.38 -12.01
C ALA A 111 -14.23 10.59 -12.13
N ARG A 112 -13.30 10.56 -13.10
CA ARG A 112 -12.41 11.69 -13.40
C ARG A 112 -13.17 12.98 -13.67
N SER A 113 -14.26 12.94 -14.44
CA SER A 113 -15.05 14.15 -14.75
C SER A 113 -15.74 14.77 -13.53
N ARG A 114 -15.90 14.02 -12.44
CA ARG A 114 -16.44 14.52 -11.17
C ARG A 114 -15.37 15.19 -10.30
N VAL A 115 -14.09 15.05 -10.65
CA VAL A 115 -12.98 15.66 -9.91
C VAL A 115 -12.51 16.89 -10.70
N SER A 116 -12.89 18.07 -10.21
CA SER A 116 -12.45 19.34 -10.78
C SER A 116 -11.08 19.72 -10.21
N ALA A 117 -10.01 19.22 -10.83
CA ALA A 117 -8.64 19.56 -10.43
C ALA A 117 -7.79 19.97 -11.64
N GLU A 118 -7.05 21.07 -11.49
CA GLU A 118 -6.12 21.57 -12.53
C GLU A 118 -4.94 20.60 -12.72
N HIS A 119 -4.48 19.98 -11.64
CA HIS A 119 -3.36 19.05 -11.61
C HIS A 119 -3.79 17.65 -11.14
N LEU A 120 -4.53 16.95 -11.99
CA LEU A 120 -4.99 15.59 -11.74
C LEU A 120 -4.04 14.53 -12.33
N VAL A 121 -3.52 13.65 -11.48
CA VAL A 121 -2.75 12.46 -11.86
C VAL A 121 -3.62 11.23 -11.65
N VAL A 122 -3.66 10.33 -12.64
CA VAL A 122 -4.36 9.05 -12.52
C VAL A 122 -3.36 7.95 -12.19
N SER A 123 -3.66 7.14 -11.17
CA SER A 123 -2.83 6.02 -10.74
C SER A 123 -3.65 4.76 -10.53
N THR A 124 -2.99 3.61 -10.55
CA THR A 124 -3.58 2.31 -10.22
C THR A 124 -3.31 1.95 -8.77
N LEU A 125 -4.30 1.40 -8.08
CA LEU A 125 -4.14 0.83 -6.76
C LEU A 125 -3.27 -0.44 -6.82
N ASN A 126 -2.49 -0.65 -5.75
CA ASN A 126 -1.72 -1.87 -5.56
C ASN A 126 -2.52 -2.91 -4.76
N ASP A 127 -1.99 -4.14 -4.70
CA ASP A 127 -2.65 -5.27 -4.02
C ASP A 127 -2.95 -5.00 -2.53
N ALA A 128 -2.11 -4.21 -1.85
CA ALA A 128 -2.30 -3.86 -0.44
C ALA A 128 -3.56 -3.00 -0.24
N TRP A 129 -3.75 -1.98 -1.09
CA TRP A 129 -4.95 -1.16 -1.07
C TRP A 129 -6.19 -1.93 -1.49
N LEU A 130 -6.08 -2.79 -2.51
CA LEU A 130 -7.20 -3.64 -2.95
C LEU A 130 -7.69 -4.57 -1.83
N SER A 131 -6.76 -5.17 -1.08
CA SER A 131 -7.10 -6.02 0.07
C SER A 131 -7.83 -5.24 1.16
N THR A 132 -7.33 -4.04 1.48
CA THR A 132 -7.93 -3.15 2.49
C THR A 132 -9.35 -2.71 2.12
N LEU A 133 -9.57 -2.38 0.84
CA LEU A 133 -10.89 -1.99 0.33
C LEU A 133 -11.87 -3.18 0.30
N ALA A 134 -11.39 -4.38 0.00
CA ALA A 134 -12.20 -5.60 0.07
C ALA A 134 -12.67 -5.89 1.51
N ASP A 135 -11.78 -5.74 2.49
CA ASP A 135 -12.12 -5.88 3.91
C ASP A 135 -13.14 -4.84 4.35
N LEU A 136 -12.98 -3.58 3.92
CA LEU A 136 -13.94 -2.50 4.19
C LEU A 136 -15.34 -2.83 3.64
N ARG A 137 -15.41 -3.37 2.41
CA ARG A 137 -16.67 -3.81 1.79
C ARG A 137 -17.30 -4.97 2.58
N SER A 138 -16.50 -5.94 3.02
CA SER A 138 -16.98 -7.07 3.82
C SER A 138 -17.53 -6.62 5.17
N GLN A 139 -16.87 -5.67 5.84
CA GLN A 139 -17.34 -5.11 7.11
C GLN A 139 -18.63 -4.31 6.95
N LYS A 140 -18.75 -3.50 5.88
CA LYS A 140 -19.97 -2.72 5.60
C LYS A 140 -21.17 -3.62 5.25
N GLY A 141 -20.93 -4.77 4.63
CA GLY A 141 -21.96 -5.79 4.33
C GLY A 141 -22.40 -6.61 5.54
N SER A 142 -21.64 -6.60 6.64
CA SER A 142 -21.92 -7.35 7.88
C SER A 142 -22.64 -6.48 8.91
N LYS A 143 -23.78 -5.88 8.54
CA LYS A 143 -24.68 -5.24 9.50
C LYS A 143 -26.03 -5.99 9.50
N PRO A 144 -26.37 -6.74 10.57
CA PRO A 144 -27.68 -7.36 10.73
C PRO A 144 -28.79 -6.33 11.03
#